data_AF-A0AAD6E944-F1
#
_entry.id   AF-A0AAD6E944-F1
#
_cell.length_a   1.000
_cell.length_b   1.000
_cell.length_c   1.000
_cell.angle_alpha   90.00
_cell.angle_beta   90.00
_cell.angle_gamma   90.00
#
_symmetry.space_group_name_H-M   'P 1'
#
loop_
_entity.id
_entity.type
_entity.pdbx_description
1 polymer ?
#
loop_
_entity_poly.entity_id
_entity_poly.type
_entity_poly.pdbx_seq_one_letter_code
_entity_poly.pdbx_strand_id
1 'polypeptide(L)'
;MAFAARSFAPARLFRPNMSISTGLHTQRNVSFSSYLVTPKQLNEALKKNPTTKISTSPRVIPLCAAWFMPNDPEGRKGIDSFRNSRIPQARFFDLDAIKDQDSPYPHMLPTCETFAEAMSELGIRRDDSVVVYDTADVGIFSAPRVGWTLRVFGHANVHILNNYRLWVKEGLPTESGEPAVVEKSKYSVPTYDSRLVISFREMKELAFDYGKEGAEEIEILDARSYGRWAGTDPEPRPGLSSGHIPGSKSLPFQELLDPETKAYLPAEDLRKVFEAHKVDPNQTIISSCGTGVTASIIETALSEAEYGDPNLRRVYDGSWTEWAQRVKESDGLIKKVKS
;
A
#
# COMPACT_ATOMS: atom_id res chain seq x y z
N MET A 1 84.92 -51.10 -13.78
CA MET A 1 83.78 -51.83 -13.18
C MET A 1 83.32 -51.07 -11.95
N ALA A 2 82.21 -50.34 -12.07
CA ALA A 2 81.58 -49.62 -10.96
C ALA A 2 80.09 -49.97 -10.97
N PHE A 3 79.60 -50.60 -9.90
CA PHE A 3 78.21 -51.01 -9.77
C PHE A 3 77.42 -49.99 -8.95
N ALA A 4 76.27 -49.60 -9.50
CA ALA A 4 75.40 -48.52 -9.07
C ALA A 4 74.52 -48.88 -7.86
N ALA A 5 74.32 -47.90 -6.99
CA ALA A 5 73.36 -47.93 -5.90
C ALA A 5 71.93 -47.64 -6.40
N ARG A 6 70.95 -48.46 -5.98
CA ARG A 6 69.52 -48.27 -6.26
C ARG A 6 68.84 -47.53 -5.10
N SER A 7 68.15 -46.44 -5.44
CA SER A 7 67.28 -45.63 -4.59
C SER A 7 65.87 -46.23 -4.53
N PHE A 8 65.30 -46.36 -3.32
CA PHE A 8 63.90 -46.74 -3.08
C PHE A 8 63.03 -45.49 -2.89
N ALA A 9 61.92 -45.41 -3.63
CA ALA A 9 60.91 -44.37 -3.51
C ALA A 9 59.81 -44.77 -2.49
N PRO A 10 59.21 -43.82 -1.74
CA PRO A 10 58.16 -44.13 -0.77
C PRO A 10 56.76 -44.23 -1.43
N ALA A 11 55.97 -45.19 -0.94
CA ALA A 11 54.60 -45.45 -1.36
C ALA A 11 53.63 -44.32 -0.96
N ARG A 12 52.80 -43.89 -1.92
CA ARG A 12 51.70 -42.93 -1.70
C ARG A 12 50.51 -43.62 -1.04
N LEU A 13 50.16 -43.20 0.17
CA LEU A 13 48.89 -43.54 0.83
C LEU A 13 47.75 -42.74 0.17
N PHE A 14 46.84 -43.45 -0.50
CA PHE A 14 45.56 -42.91 -0.97
C PHE A 14 44.66 -42.61 0.24
N ARG A 15 44.34 -41.34 0.47
CA ARG A 15 43.21 -40.93 1.31
C ARG A 15 41.97 -40.79 0.42
N PRO A 16 40.83 -41.41 0.74
CA PRO A 16 39.60 -41.15 0.01
C PRO A 16 39.14 -39.71 0.28
N ASN A 17 38.96 -38.93 -0.78
CA ASN A 17 38.29 -37.63 -0.72
C ASN A 17 36.84 -37.86 -0.27
N MET A 18 36.52 -37.51 0.97
CA MET A 18 35.14 -37.20 1.35
C MET A 18 34.77 -35.90 0.64
N SER A 19 34.03 -36.00 -0.46
CA SER A 19 33.29 -34.86 -0.98
C SER A 19 32.21 -34.52 0.03
N ILE A 20 32.42 -33.43 0.78
CA ILE A 20 31.34 -32.76 1.48
C ILE A 20 30.47 -32.18 0.37
N SER A 21 29.36 -32.87 0.08
CA SER A 21 28.23 -32.31 -0.65
C SER A 21 27.82 -31.03 0.09
N THR A 22 28.24 -29.89 -0.42
CA THR A 22 27.65 -28.60 -0.07
C THR A 22 26.20 -28.68 -0.56
N GLY A 23 25.30 -29.04 0.34
CA GLY A 23 23.88 -28.93 0.07
C GLY A 23 23.60 -27.51 -0.41
N LEU A 24 23.14 -27.38 -1.66
CA LEU A 24 22.52 -26.14 -2.09
C LEU A 24 21.34 -25.90 -1.15
N HIS A 25 21.51 -25.00 -0.19
CA HIS A 25 20.38 -24.29 0.36
C HIS A 25 19.78 -23.50 -0.80
N THR A 26 18.83 -24.12 -1.49
CA THR A 26 17.87 -23.40 -2.33
C THR A 26 17.18 -22.42 -1.40
N GLN A 27 17.67 -21.18 -1.38
CA GLN A 27 16.95 -20.08 -0.76
C GLN A 27 15.58 -20.04 -1.45
N ARG A 28 14.56 -20.51 -0.74
CA ARG A 28 13.17 -20.40 -1.19
C ARG A 28 12.76 -18.94 -1.02
N ASN A 29 13.27 -18.07 -1.89
CA ASN A 29 12.78 -16.70 -1.99
C ASN A 29 11.35 -16.78 -2.53
N VAL A 30 10.38 -16.54 -1.66
CA VAL A 30 9.00 -16.37 -2.05
C VAL A 30 8.82 -14.91 -2.41
N SER A 31 8.86 -14.60 -3.70
CA SER A 31 8.54 -13.28 -4.24
C SER A 31 7.19 -13.34 -4.94
N PHE A 32 6.34 -12.35 -4.71
CA PHE A 32 5.13 -12.17 -5.51
C PHE A 32 5.49 -11.35 -6.76
N SER A 33 4.92 -11.71 -7.90
CA SER A 33 5.18 -11.04 -9.18
C SER A 33 4.26 -9.85 -9.45
N SER A 34 3.17 -9.70 -8.68
CA SER A 34 2.18 -8.63 -8.85
C SER A 34 2.00 -7.84 -7.55
N TYR A 35 1.54 -6.60 -7.68
CA TYR A 35 1.20 -5.76 -6.55
C TYR A 35 -0.06 -6.25 -5.83
N LEU A 36 -1.06 -6.76 -6.56
CA LEU A 36 -2.19 -7.47 -5.99
C LEU A 36 -1.89 -8.96 -5.83
N VAL A 37 -2.21 -9.51 -4.66
CA VAL A 37 -2.00 -10.92 -4.32
C VAL A 37 -3.32 -11.55 -3.91
N THR A 38 -3.62 -12.73 -4.45
CA THR A 38 -4.82 -13.49 -4.10
C THR A 38 -4.68 -14.20 -2.74
N PRO A 39 -5.79 -14.53 -2.05
CA PRO A 39 -5.75 -15.31 -0.82
C PRO A 39 -4.98 -16.63 -0.95
N LYS A 40 -5.19 -17.37 -2.04
CA LYS A 40 -4.46 -18.60 -2.33
C LYS A 40 -2.95 -18.38 -2.43
N GLN A 41 -2.50 -17.37 -3.18
CA GLN A 41 -1.06 -17.07 -3.33
C GLN A 41 -0.42 -16.72 -1.98
N LEU A 42 -1.05 -15.87 -1.17
CA LEU A 42 -0.54 -15.54 0.16
C LEU A 42 -0.50 -16.77 1.08
N ASN A 43 -1.55 -17.58 1.09
CA ASN A 43 -1.59 -18.79 1.92
C ASN A 43 -0.49 -19.80 1.54
N GLU A 44 -0.26 -20.00 0.24
CA GLU A 44 0.86 -20.82 -0.24
C GLU A 44 2.22 -20.23 0.15
N ALA A 45 2.37 -18.91 0.07
CA ALA A 45 3.58 -18.20 0.47
C ALA A 45 3.89 -18.40 1.97
N LEU A 46 2.88 -18.22 2.84
CA LEU A 46 3.02 -18.42 4.29
C LEU A 46 3.36 -19.87 4.66
N LYS A 47 2.83 -20.86 3.93
CA LYS A 47 3.19 -22.28 4.12
C LYS A 47 4.63 -22.58 3.69
N LYS A 48 5.11 -21.96 2.62
CA LYS A 48 6.47 -22.16 2.08
C LYS A 48 7.53 -21.38 2.87
N ASN A 49 7.13 -20.33 3.59
CA ASN A 49 7.98 -19.44 4.37
C ASN A 49 7.52 -19.40 5.85
N PRO A 50 7.63 -20.50 6.61
CA PRO A 50 7.31 -20.46 8.03
C PRO A 50 8.33 -19.57 8.74
N THR A 51 7.86 -18.55 9.46
CA THR A 51 8.77 -17.69 10.21
C THR A 51 9.40 -18.49 11.36
N THR A 52 10.73 -18.45 11.47
CA THR A 52 11.46 -19.06 12.58
C THR A 52 12.45 -18.05 13.13
N LYS A 53 12.73 -18.10 14.43
CA LYS A 53 13.68 -17.17 15.08
C LYS A 53 15.12 -17.30 14.58
N ILE A 54 15.46 -18.40 13.92
CA ILE A 54 16.82 -18.73 13.46
C ILE A 54 17.03 -18.32 11.99
N SER A 55 15.97 -18.27 11.19
CA SER A 55 16.08 -17.98 9.76
C SER A 55 16.34 -16.50 9.48
N THR A 56 17.37 -16.22 8.70
CA THR A 56 17.69 -14.89 8.18
C THR A 56 17.09 -14.61 6.81
N SER A 57 16.37 -15.58 6.21
CA SER A 57 15.73 -15.37 4.90
C SER A 57 14.65 -14.29 4.96
N PRO A 58 14.37 -13.60 3.83
CA PRO A 58 13.19 -12.75 3.68
C PRO A 58 11.91 -13.44 4.15
N ARG A 59 11.12 -12.75 4.98
CA ARG A 59 9.85 -13.27 5.50
C ARG A 59 8.68 -12.74 4.70
N VAL A 60 7.57 -13.48 4.68
CA VAL A 60 6.29 -12.96 4.22
C VAL A 60 5.48 -12.50 5.44
N ILE A 61 5.19 -11.21 5.54
CA ILE A 61 4.52 -10.60 6.69
C ILE A 61 3.13 -10.09 6.27
N PRO A 62 2.05 -10.74 6.71
CA PRO A 62 0.71 -10.17 6.60
C PRO A 62 0.60 -8.94 7.51
N LEU A 63 0.18 -7.82 6.94
CA LEU A 63 0.04 -6.55 7.66
C LEU A 63 -1.41 -6.08 7.60
N CYS A 64 -2.13 -6.22 8.71
CA CYS A 64 -3.49 -5.74 8.82
C CYS A 64 -3.49 -4.22 8.95
N ALA A 65 -4.14 -3.54 8.01
CA ALA A 65 -4.33 -2.10 7.97
C ALA A 65 -5.78 -1.73 8.29
N ALA A 66 -6.49 -2.56 9.05
CA ALA A 66 -7.90 -2.35 9.35
C ALA A 66 -8.12 -0.96 9.96
N TRP A 67 -8.95 -0.17 9.29
CA TRP A 67 -9.34 1.16 9.74
C TRP A 67 -10.79 1.43 9.32
N PHE A 68 -11.51 2.18 10.13
CA PHE A 68 -12.91 2.52 9.91
C PHE A 68 -13.09 4.02 10.02
N MET A 69 -14.05 4.58 9.26
CA MET A 69 -14.30 6.01 9.31
C MET A 69 -14.83 6.43 10.70
N PRO A 70 -14.59 7.67 11.14
CA PRO A 70 -15.11 8.17 12.42
C PRO A 70 -16.64 8.11 12.57
N ASN A 71 -17.36 8.10 11.44
CA ASN A 71 -18.82 7.99 11.37
C ASN A 71 -19.30 6.57 11.06
N ASP A 72 -18.46 5.55 11.27
CA ASP A 72 -18.88 4.15 11.16
C ASP A 72 -20.08 3.90 12.09
N PRO A 73 -21.25 3.47 11.58
CA PRO A 73 -22.47 3.37 12.36
C PRO A 73 -22.39 2.29 13.45
N GLU A 74 -21.52 1.31 13.27
CA GLU A 74 -21.27 0.24 14.21
C GLU A 74 -20.18 0.60 15.24
N GLY A 75 -19.54 1.77 15.09
CA GLY A 75 -18.47 2.24 15.98
C GLY A 75 -17.24 1.33 15.99
N ARG A 76 -16.98 0.62 14.89
CA ARG A 76 -15.91 -0.38 14.80
C ARG A 76 -14.53 0.27 14.89
N LYS A 77 -13.59 -0.48 15.46
CA LYS A 77 -12.18 -0.09 15.57
C LYS A 77 -11.30 -1.13 14.92
N GLY A 78 -10.27 -0.67 14.21
CA GLY A 78 -9.32 -1.53 13.50
C GLY A 78 -8.70 -2.61 14.38
N ILE A 79 -8.20 -2.21 15.56
CA ILE A 79 -7.56 -3.11 16.51
C ILE A 79 -8.52 -4.19 17.05
N ASP A 80 -9.80 -3.86 17.24
CA ASP A 80 -10.78 -4.82 17.74
C ASP A 80 -11.13 -5.83 16.64
N SER A 81 -11.27 -5.40 15.38
CA SER A 81 -11.39 -6.32 14.24
C SER A 81 -10.16 -7.24 14.11
N PHE A 82 -8.96 -6.71 14.31
CA PHE A 82 -7.72 -7.50 14.26
C PHE A 82 -7.61 -8.54 15.39
N ARG A 83 -8.09 -8.21 16.60
CA ARG A 83 -8.20 -9.16 17.71
C ARG A 83 -9.26 -10.24 17.44
N ASN A 84 -10.36 -9.87 16.79
CA ASN A 84 -11.46 -10.79 16.51
C ASN A 84 -11.11 -11.82 15.44
N SER A 85 -10.49 -11.39 14.34
CA SER A 85 -10.09 -12.29 13.25
C SER A 85 -8.99 -11.67 12.40
N ARG A 86 -7.85 -12.36 12.29
CA ARG A 86 -6.71 -11.95 11.48
C ARG A 86 -6.04 -13.13 10.77
N ILE A 87 -5.23 -12.84 9.76
CA ILE A 87 -4.34 -13.84 9.17
C ILE A 87 -3.32 -14.28 10.23
N PRO A 88 -2.95 -15.58 10.32
CA PRO A 88 -1.96 -16.05 11.27
C PRO A 88 -0.66 -15.27 11.21
N GLN A 89 -0.11 -14.95 12.38
CA GLN A 89 1.14 -14.18 12.51
C GLN A 89 1.10 -12.78 11.89
N ALA A 90 -0.08 -12.23 11.58
CA ALA A 90 -0.18 -10.87 11.08
C ALA A 90 0.32 -9.82 12.10
N ARG A 91 0.62 -8.63 11.61
CA ARG A 91 0.90 -7.43 12.39
C ARG A 91 -0.22 -6.42 12.18
N PHE A 92 -0.43 -5.50 13.13
CA PHE A 92 -1.43 -4.45 12.98
C PHE A 92 -0.74 -3.11 12.73
N PHE A 93 -0.99 -2.53 11.56
CA PHE A 93 -0.55 -1.18 11.23
C PHE A 93 -1.66 -0.21 11.61
N ASP A 94 -1.45 0.54 12.69
CA ASP A 94 -2.39 1.56 13.14
C ASP A 94 -2.23 2.84 12.30
N LEU A 95 -3.14 3.04 11.34
CA LEU A 95 -3.13 4.19 10.44
C LEU A 95 -3.35 5.53 11.17
N ASP A 96 -3.98 5.53 12.35
CA ASP A 96 -4.19 6.74 13.15
C ASP A 96 -2.98 7.07 14.05
N ALA A 97 -2.19 6.05 14.42
CA ALA A 97 -0.95 6.24 15.15
C ALA A 97 0.25 6.54 14.23
N ILE A 98 0.34 5.87 13.08
CA ILE A 98 1.47 5.96 12.14
C ILE A 98 1.14 6.99 11.04
N LYS A 99 1.20 8.26 11.43
CA LYS A 99 0.95 9.43 10.59
C LYS A 99 1.80 10.60 11.09
N ASP A 100 1.79 11.71 10.37
CA ASP A 100 2.29 12.98 10.91
C ASP A 100 1.32 13.48 12.00
N GLN A 101 1.81 13.50 13.25
CA GLN A 101 1.04 13.93 14.42
C GLN A 101 1.05 15.45 14.61
N ASP A 102 1.98 16.16 13.96
CA ASP A 102 2.07 17.62 14.01
C ASP A 102 1.17 18.28 12.96
N SER A 103 0.77 17.53 11.93
CA SER A 103 -0.17 18.01 10.93
C SER A 103 -1.58 18.17 11.50
N PRO A 104 -2.25 19.32 11.23
CA PRO A 104 -3.67 19.47 11.54
C PRO A 104 -4.57 18.65 10.61
N TYR A 105 -4.00 18.07 9.54
CA TYR A 105 -4.75 17.31 8.55
C TYR A 105 -4.68 15.81 8.83
N PRO A 106 -5.77 15.07 8.57
CA PRO A 106 -5.84 13.65 8.89
C PRO A 106 -4.98 12.78 7.98
N HIS A 107 -4.43 11.70 8.54
CA HIS A 107 -3.73 10.62 7.84
C HIS A 107 -2.53 11.04 6.99
N MET A 108 -2.01 12.26 7.15
CA MET A 108 -0.80 12.71 6.48
C MET A 108 0.36 11.74 6.71
N LEU A 109 1.16 11.51 5.67
CA LEU A 109 2.31 10.64 5.75
C LEU A 109 3.20 11.01 6.94
N PRO A 110 3.65 10.03 7.75
CA PRO A 110 4.56 10.29 8.86
C PRO A 110 5.91 10.84 8.38
N THR A 111 6.75 11.29 9.32
CA THR A 111 8.17 11.53 9.02
C THR A 111 8.89 10.21 8.72
N CYS A 112 10.06 10.26 8.08
CA CYS A 112 10.88 9.08 7.84
C CYS A 112 11.24 8.36 9.14
N GLU A 113 11.52 9.12 10.20
CA GLU A 113 11.87 8.64 11.53
C GLU A 113 10.69 7.92 12.18
N THR A 114 9.51 8.54 12.20
CA THR A 114 8.29 7.94 12.75
C THR A 114 7.90 6.67 11.99
N PHE A 115 8.03 6.67 10.66
CA PHE A 115 7.80 5.47 9.87
C PHE A 115 8.82 4.36 10.22
N ALA A 116 10.11 4.68 10.31
CA ALA A 116 11.15 3.70 10.62
C ALA A 116 10.98 3.10 12.03
N GLU A 117 10.60 3.93 13.01
CA GLU A 117 10.27 3.48 14.36
C GLU A 117 9.06 2.54 14.34
N ALA A 118 7.96 2.92 13.68
CA ALA A 118 6.78 2.07 13.56
C ALA A 118 7.08 0.72 12.90
N MET A 119 7.85 0.71 11.80
CA MET A 119 8.26 -0.54 11.15
C MET A 119 9.16 -1.40 12.05
N SER A 120 10.00 -0.76 12.87
CA SER A 120 10.82 -1.44 13.87
C SER A 120 9.96 -2.08 14.98
N GLU A 121 8.97 -1.36 15.52
CA GLU A 121 8.01 -1.88 16.51
C GLU A 121 7.20 -3.07 15.97
N LEU A 122 6.81 -3.02 14.69
CA LEU A 122 6.12 -4.11 14.02
C LEU A 122 7.04 -5.30 13.72
N GLY A 123 8.33 -5.18 14.02
CA GLY A 123 9.35 -6.19 13.78
C GLY A 123 9.61 -6.46 12.30
N ILE A 124 9.26 -5.52 11.42
CA ILE A 124 9.41 -5.65 9.96
C ILE A 124 10.83 -5.26 9.57
N ARG A 125 11.47 -6.00 8.67
CA ARG A 125 12.80 -5.71 8.12
C ARG A 125 12.67 -5.20 6.69
N ARG A 126 13.71 -4.54 6.18
CA ARG A 126 13.75 -3.97 4.82
C ARG A 126 13.65 -5.00 3.70
N ASP A 127 13.99 -6.26 3.99
CA ASP A 127 13.99 -7.36 3.04
C ASP A 127 12.73 -8.23 3.12
N ASP A 128 11.83 -7.99 4.09
CA ASP A 128 10.58 -8.73 4.18
C ASP A 128 9.64 -8.39 3.01
N SER A 129 8.83 -9.35 2.60
CA SER A 129 7.69 -9.17 1.71
C SER A 129 6.46 -8.87 2.54
N VAL A 130 5.98 -7.63 2.49
CA VAL A 130 4.81 -7.18 3.27
C VAL A 130 3.56 -7.29 2.40
N VAL A 131 2.55 -8.03 2.89
CA VAL A 131 1.25 -8.17 2.21
C VAL A 131 0.18 -7.52 3.08
N VAL A 132 -0.28 -6.35 2.66
CA VAL A 132 -1.20 -5.50 3.42
C VAL A 132 -2.65 -5.91 3.15
N TYR A 133 -3.49 -5.93 4.18
CA TYR A 133 -4.89 -6.32 4.05
C TYR A 133 -5.82 -5.60 5.05
N ASP A 134 -7.11 -5.54 4.73
CA ASP A 134 -8.17 -4.89 5.51
C ASP A 134 -9.05 -5.89 6.30
N THR A 135 -10.25 -5.50 6.73
CA THR A 135 -11.21 -6.41 7.38
C THR A 135 -12.07 -7.17 6.38
N ALA A 136 -12.68 -8.27 6.82
CA ALA A 136 -13.60 -9.05 5.99
C ALA A 136 -14.91 -8.28 5.73
N ASP A 137 -15.34 -7.48 6.71
CA ASP A 137 -16.58 -6.71 6.64
C ASP A 137 -16.49 -5.59 5.60
N VAL A 138 -15.36 -4.90 5.52
CA VAL A 138 -15.18 -3.78 4.60
C VAL A 138 -14.70 -4.23 3.22
N GLY A 139 -13.82 -5.24 3.15
CA GLY A 139 -13.09 -5.54 1.92
C GLY A 139 -11.96 -4.53 1.70
N ILE A 140 -11.67 -4.12 0.47
CA ILE A 140 -10.63 -3.13 0.19
C ILE A 140 -11.02 -1.73 0.68
N PHE A 141 -10.18 -1.12 1.51
CA PHE A 141 -10.38 0.26 1.98
C PHE A 141 -9.07 0.98 2.36
N SER A 142 -8.44 0.59 3.47
CA SER A 142 -7.26 1.25 4.05
C SER A 142 -5.94 0.54 3.72
N ALA A 143 -5.96 -0.73 3.35
CA ALA A 143 -4.78 -1.47 2.95
C ALA A 143 -4.03 -0.83 1.77
N PRO A 144 -4.69 -0.34 0.70
CA PRO A 144 -4.01 0.39 -0.37
C PRO A 144 -3.25 1.63 0.13
N ARG A 145 -3.79 2.34 1.13
CA ARG A 145 -3.12 3.50 1.74
C ARG A 145 -1.83 3.11 2.45
N VAL A 146 -1.87 2.04 3.25
CA VAL A 146 -0.68 1.55 3.94
C VAL A 146 0.33 1.01 2.92
N GLY A 147 -0.08 0.21 1.94
CA GLY A 147 0.81 -0.25 0.88
C GLY A 147 1.48 0.89 0.08
N TRP A 148 0.71 1.92 -0.27
CA TRP A 148 1.25 3.14 -0.89
C TRP A 148 2.25 3.85 0.03
N THR A 149 1.94 3.98 1.32
CA THR A 149 2.84 4.56 2.34
C THR A 149 4.18 3.81 2.38
N LEU A 150 4.15 2.47 2.44
CA LEU A 150 5.38 1.65 2.41
C LEU A 150 6.19 1.90 1.12
N ARG A 151 5.54 2.06 -0.03
CA ARG A 151 6.21 2.37 -1.31
C ARG A 151 6.82 3.77 -1.34
N VAL A 152 6.15 4.79 -0.78
CA VAL A 152 6.70 6.15 -0.64
C VAL A 152 7.99 6.15 0.18
N PHE A 153 8.07 5.31 1.21
CA PHE A 153 9.28 5.10 2.02
C PHE A 153 10.22 4.00 1.47
N GLY A 154 10.04 3.66 0.18
CA GLY A 154 10.94 2.79 -0.58
C GLY A 154 11.04 1.36 -0.05
N HIS A 155 10.04 0.83 0.65
CA HIS A 155 10.01 -0.60 1.00
C HIS A 155 9.85 -1.42 -0.28
N ALA A 156 10.76 -2.36 -0.55
CA ALA A 156 10.91 -2.94 -1.88
C ALA A 156 9.80 -3.94 -2.24
N ASN A 157 9.42 -4.81 -1.29
CA ASN A 157 8.50 -5.92 -1.53
C ASN A 157 7.17 -5.64 -0.82
N VAL A 158 6.31 -4.84 -1.44
CA VAL A 158 4.99 -4.46 -0.90
C VAL A 158 3.91 -4.97 -1.83
N HIS A 159 2.88 -5.56 -1.24
CA HIS A 159 1.73 -6.12 -1.95
C HIS A 159 0.43 -5.83 -1.19
N ILE A 160 -0.70 -5.84 -1.88
CA ILE A 160 -2.04 -5.76 -1.29
C ILE A 160 -2.74 -7.10 -1.48
N LEU A 161 -3.29 -7.66 -0.40
CA LEU A 161 -4.18 -8.81 -0.50
C LEU A 161 -5.50 -8.37 -1.15
N ASN A 162 -5.94 -9.09 -2.17
CA ASN A 162 -7.21 -8.87 -2.86
C ASN A 162 -8.19 -10.03 -2.62
N ASN A 163 -8.88 -10.13 -1.50
CA ASN A 163 -8.84 -9.32 -0.27
C ASN A 163 -9.09 -10.23 0.95
N TYR A 164 -9.10 -9.68 2.17
CA TYR A 164 -9.33 -10.48 3.37
C TYR A 164 -10.75 -11.05 3.50
N ARG A 165 -11.75 -10.38 2.90
CA ARG A 165 -13.11 -10.94 2.78
C ARG A 165 -13.08 -12.28 2.04
N LEU A 166 -12.37 -12.35 0.92
CA LEU A 166 -12.20 -13.59 0.17
C LEU A 166 -11.37 -14.63 0.94
N TRP A 167 -10.33 -14.21 1.67
CA TRP A 167 -9.59 -15.11 2.57
C TRP A 167 -10.50 -15.85 3.54
N VAL A 168 -11.42 -15.12 4.20
CA VAL A 168 -12.38 -15.71 5.13
C VAL A 168 -13.44 -16.55 4.39
N LYS A 169 -13.97 -16.07 3.25
CA LYS A 169 -14.97 -16.79 2.43
C LYS A 169 -14.43 -18.13 1.92
N GLU A 170 -13.13 -18.19 1.60
CA GLU A 170 -12.44 -19.41 1.16
C GLU A 170 -12.11 -20.38 2.32
N GLY A 171 -12.40 -20.01 3.57
CA GLY A 171 -12.12 -20.84 4.74
C GLY A 171 -10.62 -20.98 5.04
N LEU A 172 -9.82 -19.99 4.66
CA LEU A 172 -8.38 -19.99 4.94
C LEU A 172 -8.09 -19.72 6.43
N PRO A 173 -6.93 -20.15 6.94
CA PRO A 173 -6.63 -20.07 8.38
C PRO A 173 -6.74 -18.65 8.93
N THR A 174 -7.31 -18.51 10.13
CA THR A 174 -7.38 -17.25 10.88
C THR A 174 -6.99 -17.46 12.34
N GLU A 175 -6.56 -16.39 13.00
CA GLU A 175 -6.27 -16.33 14.44
C GLU A 175 -7.15 -15.25 15.10
N SER A 176 -7.37 -15.40 16.40
CA SER A 176 -8.09 -14.44 17.25
C SER A 176 -7.42 -14.29 18.62
N GLY A 177 -7.92 -13.37 19.43
CA GLY A 177 -7.35 -13.01 20.74
C GLY A 177 -6.22 -11.97 20.64
N GLU A 178 -5.52 -11.74 21.74
CA GLU A 178 -4.45 -10.74 21.76
C GLU A 178 -3.30 -11.12 20.80
N PRO A 179 -2.75 -10.15 20.05
CA PRO A 179 -1.64 -10.40 19.14
C PRO A 179 -0.40 -10.85 19.91
N ALA A 180 0.40 -11.73 19.30
CA ALA A 180 1.70 -12.08 19.86
C ALA A 180 2.61 -10.85 19.91
N VAL A 181 3.38 -10.71 20.99
CA VAL A 181 4.42 -9.70 21.09
C VAL A 181 5.50 -9.98 20.06
N VAL A 182 5.90 -8.94 19.36
CA VAL A 182 6.87 -9.01 18.26
C VAL A 182 8.19 -8.45 18.76
N GLU A 183 9.29 -9.13 18.44
CA GLU A 183 10.62 -8.58 18.69
C GLU A 183 10.87 -7.43 17.73
N LYS A 184 11.31 -6.28 18.27
CA LYS A 184 11.64 -5.11 17.47
C LYS A 184 12.74 -5.45 16.48
N SER A 185 12.57 -5.03 15.23
CA SER A 185 13.62 -5.14 14.22
C SER A 185 14.54 -3.91 14.24
N LYS A 186 15.55 -3.91 13.37
CA LYS A 186 16.32 -2.71 13.04
C LYS A 186 15.89 -2.24 11.66
N TYR A 187 14.90 -1.35 11.59
CA TYR A 187 14.50 -0.73 10.33
C TYR A 187 15.29 0.57 10.14
N SER A 188 16.13 0.64 9.11
CA SER A 188 16.88 1.86 8.78
C SER A 188 15.94 2.99 8.38
N VAL A 189 16.24 4.23 8.79
CA VAL A 189 15.52 5.43 8.34
C VAL A 189 15.52 5.47 6.81
N PRO A 190 14.33 5.48 6.17
CA PRO A 190 14.23 5.43 4.71
C PRO A 190 14.41 6.79 4.07
N THR A 191 14.48 6.78 2.74
CA THR A 191 14.26 7.98 1.92
C THR A 191 12.77 8.12 1.58
N TYR A 192 12.31 9.36 1.50
CA TYR A 192 10.96 9.71 1.05
C TYR A 192 10.97 9.98 -0.45
N ASP A 193 10.17 9.24 -1.22
CA ASP A 193 10.01 9.48 -2.66
C ASP A 193 8.94 10.56 -2.93
N SER A 194 9.39 11.81 -3.01
CA SER A 194 8.52 12.96 -3.24
C SER A 194 7.83 12.96 -4.61
N ARG A 195 8.25 12.11 -5.55
CA ARG A 195 7.60 12.03 -6.87
C ARG A 195 6.20 11.43 -6.77
N LEU A 196 5.98 10.52 -5.81
CA LEU A 196 4.70 9.83 -5.61
C LEU A 196 3.66 10.69 -4.88
N VAL A 197 4.03 11.88 -4.39
CA VAL A 197 3.19 12.73 -3.56
C VAL A 197 3.12 14.13 -4.17
N ILE A 198 1.93 14.68 -4.32
CA ILE A 198 1.75 16.09 -4.69
C ILE A 198 1.44 16.93 -3.45
N SER A 199 2.15 18.06 -3.33
CA SER A 199 1.96 18.99 -2.21
C SER A 199 0.74 19.90 -2.44
N PHE A 200 0.14 20.43 -1.37
CA PHE A 200 -0.91 21.44 -1.50
C PHE A 200 -0.51 22.62 -2.39
N ARG A 201 0.72 23.12 -2.27
CA ARG A 201 1.17 24.30 -3.01
C ARG A 201 1.10 24.04 -4.52
N GLU A 202 1.66 22.92 -4.93
CA GLU A 202 1.67 22.49 -6.33
C GLU A 202 0.25 22.15 -6.82
N MET A 203 -0.55 21.45 -6.03
CA MET A 203 -1.96 21.18 -6.33
C MET A 203 -2.77 22.47 -6.50
N LYS A 204 -2.49 23.50 -5.69
CA LYS A 204 -3.15 24.81 -5.75
C LYS A 204 -2.76 25.57 -7.01
N GLU A 205 -1.48 25.56 -7.38
CA GLU A 205 -0.97 26.17 -8.63
C GLU A 205 -1.67 25.53 -9.84
N LEU A 206 -1.69 24.20 -9.93
CA LEU A 206 -2.36 23.46 -11.01
C LEU A 206 -3.86 23.77 -11.10
N ALA A 207 -4.57 23.74 -9.98
CA ALA A 207 -6.01 24.03 -9.99
C ALA A 207 -6.34 25.50 -10.30
N PHE A 208 -5.44 26.42 -9.95
CA PHE A 208 -5.59 27.85 -10.26
C PHE A 208 -5.42 28.10 -11.76
N ASP A 209 -4.54 27.35 -12.43
CA ASP A 209 -4.28 27.46 -13.86
C ASP A 209 -5.21 26.61 -14.72
N TYR A 210 -5.98 25.71 -14.11
CA TYR A 210 -6.95 24.86 -14.82
C TYR A 210 -7.84 25.65 -15.80
N GLY A 211 -7.81 25.22 -17.08
CA GLY A 211 -8.61 25.79 -18.16
C GLY A 211 -8.08 27.11 -18.73
N LYS A 212 -6.92 27.60 -18.29
CA LYS A 212 -6.23 28.74 -18.91
C LYS A 212 -5.43 28.29 -20.13
N GLU A 213 -5.23 29.21 -21.07
CA GLU A 213 -4.36 28.98 -22.23
C GLU A 213 -2.92 28.70 -21.75
N GLY A 214 -2.33 27.60 -22.24
CA GLY A 214 -0.97 27.18 -21.86
C GLY A 214 -0.87 26.47 -20.51
N ALA A 215 -1.98 26.18 -19.83
CA ALA A 215 -1.97 25.38 -18.61
C ALA A 215 -1.56 23.92 -18.89
N GLU A 216 -0.91 23.29 -17.92
CA GLU A 216 -0.59 21.86 -17.98
C GLU A 216 -1.87 21.03 -17.99
N GLU A 217 -1.93 20.05 -18.89
CA GLU A 217 -3.04 19.10 -18.92
C GLU A 217 -2.76 17.96 -17.92
N ILE A 218 -3.65 17.85 -16.94
CA ILE A 218 -3.55 16.88 -15.84
C ILE A 218 -4.89 16.22 -15.57
N GLU A 219 -4.83 15.02 -15.01
CA GLU A 219 -5.98 14.21 -14.63
C GLU A 219 -6.09 14.13 -13.11
N ILE A 220 -7.02 14.88 -12.51
CA ILE A 220 -7.27 14.81 -11.05
C ILE A 220 -8.48 13.92 -10.79
N LEU A 221 -8.30 12.79 -10.12
CA LEU A 221 -9.35 11.81 -9.83
C LEU A 221 -9.71 11.83 -8.34
N ASP A 222 -10.98 12.07 -8.01
CA ASP A 222 -11.46 12.14 -6.63
C ASP A 222 -12.26 10.89 -6.23
N ALA A 223 -11.74 10.16 -5.24
CA ALA A 223 -12.28 8.89 -4.79
C ALA A 223 -13.51 8.97 -3.86
N ARG A 224 -13.98 10.18 -3.53
CA ARG A 224 -15.15 10.38 -2.66
C ARG A 224 -16.45 10.01 -3.39
N SER A 225 -17.55 9.94 -2.64
CA SER A 225 -18.87 9.79 -3.25
C SER A 225 -19.18 10.98 -4.16
N TYR A 226 -19.95 10.74 -5.22
CA TYR A 226 -20.34 11.79 -6.15
C TYR A 226 -21.00 12.98 -5.44
N GLY A 227 -21.90 12.77 -4.48
CA GLY A 227 -22.56 13.87 -3.78
C GLY A 227 -21.61 14.75 -2.96
N ARG A 228 -20.56 14.17 -2.37
CA ARG A 228 -19.51 14.93 -1.66
C ARG A 228 -18.67 15.77 -2.62
N TRP A 229 -18.29 15.17 -3.76
CA TRP A 229 -17.57 15.85 -4.84
C TRP A 229 -18.43 16.94 -5.51
N ALA A 230 -19.71 16.67 -5.74
CA ALA A 230 -20.65 17.60 -6.37
C ALA A 230 -21.03 18.76 -5.43
N GLY A 231 -20.86 18.58 -4.12
CA GLY A 231 -21.21 19.56 -3.10
C GLY A 231 -22.66 19.49 -2.63
N THR A 232 -23.35 18.39 -2.91
CA THR A 232 -24.75 18.13 -2.49
C THR A 232 -24.84 17.41 -1.15
N ASP A 233 -23.83 16.60 -0.82
CA ASP A 233 -23.75 15.87 0.45
C ASP A 233 -22.70 16.51 1.36
N PRO A 234 -22.87 16.42 2.70
CA PRO A 234 -21.88 16.92 3.65
C PRO A 234 -20.60 16.06 3.67
N GLU A 235 -19.49 16.67 4.02
CA GLU A 235 -18.28 15.94 4.40
C GLU A 235 -18.46 15.28 5.79
N PRO A 236 -17.85 14.11 6.06
CA PRO A 236 -17.93 13.46 7.37
C PRO A 236 -17.36 14.30 8.53
N ARG A 237 -16.48 15.25 8.21
CA ARG A 237 -15.86 16.16 9.19
C ARG A 237 -16.74 17.41 9.35
N PRO A 238 -17.23 17.70 10.56
CA PRO A 238 -18.07 18.88 10.79
C PRO A 238 -17.39 20.18 10.37
N GLY A 239 -18.15 21.08 9.75
CA GLY A 239 -17.69 22.42 9.36
C GLY A 239 -16.85 22.49 8.08
N LEU A 240 -16.51 21.36 7.46
CA LEU A 240 -15.79 21.34 6.19
C LEU A 240 -16.75 21.52 5.00
N SER A 241 -16.44 22.45 4.10
CA SER A 241 -17.23 22.64 2.86
C SER A 241 -17.10 21.42 1.95
N SER A 242 -18.22 20.98 1.36
CA SER A 242 -18.23 19.99 0.27
C SER A 242 -18.01 20.66 -1.10
N GLY A 243 -17.86 19.85 -2.15
CA GLY A 243 -17.46 20.29 -3.48
C GLY A 243 -16.17 19.61 -3.94
N HIS A 244 -15.52 20.18 -4.96
CA HIS A 244 -14.35 19.60 -5.59
C HIS A 244 -13.30 20.63 -6.03
N ILE A 245 -12.12 20.11 -6.33
CA ILE A 245 -10.98 20.85 -6.87
C ILE A 245 -11.27 21.15 -8.35
N PRO A 246 -11.04 22.38 -8.86
CA PRO A 246 -11.17 22.70 -10.28
C PRO A 246 -10.45 21.67 -11.17
N GLY A 247 -11.15 21.19 -12.18
CA GLY A 247 -10.63 20.19 -13.12
C GLY A 247 -10.64 18.74 -12.65
N SER A 248 -10.97 18.48 -11.37
CA SER A 248 -11.11 17.10 -10.91
C SER A 248 -12.34 16.39 -11.49
N LYS A 249 -12.21 15.08 -11.68
CA LYS A 249 -13.25 14.15 -12.09
C LYS A 249 -13.68 13.31 -10.89
N SER A 250 -14.98 13.11 -10.73
CA SER A 250 -15.52 12.22 -9.71
C SER A 250 -15.30 10.76 -10.11
N LEU A 251 -14.49 10.02 -9.36
CA LEU A 251 -14.31 8.57 -9.52
C LEU A 251 -14.49 7.88 -8.15
N PRO A 252 -15.72 7.71 -7.66
CA PRO A 252 -15.98 6.99 -6.42
C PRO A 252 -15.27 5.63 -6.40
N PHE A 253 -14.47 5.37 -5.37
CA PHE A 253 -13.59 4.19 -5.35
C PHE A 253 -14.35 2.86 -5.49
N GLN A 254 -15.63 2.84 -5.13
CA GLN A 254 -16.50 1.67 -5.26
C GLN A 254 -16.67 1.21 -6.72
N GLU A 255 -16.49 2.10 -7.70
CA GLU A 255 -16.53 1.75 -9.13
C GLU A 255 -15.32 0.90 -9.56
N LEU A 256 -14.25 0.87 -8.76
CA LEU A 256 -13.03 0.10 -9.02
C LEU A 256 -13.06 -1.29 -8.35
N LEU A 257 -14.12 -1.57 -7.59
CA LEU A 257 -14.27 -2.78 -6.80
C LEU A 257 -15.51 -3.56 -7.22
N ASP A 258 -15.42 -4.88 -7.23
CA ASP A 258 -16.57 -5.75 -7.39
C ASP A 258 -17.56 -5.54 -6.23
N PRO A 259 -18.85 -5.33 -6.50
CA PRO A 259 -19.81 -4.93 -5.47
C PRO A 259 -20.11 -6.03 -4.43
N GLU A 260 -19.93 -7.31 -4.77
CA GLU A 260 -20.16 -8.44 -3.87
C GLU A 260 -18.89 -8.78 -3.07
N THR A 261 -17.82 -9.08 -3.79
CA THR A 261 -16.55 -9.57 -3.23
C THR A 261 -15.70 -8.46 -2.65
N LYS A 262 -15.95 -7.19 -3.03
CA LYS A 262 -15.15 -6.01 -2.67
C LYS A 262 -13.68 -6.13 -3.09
N ALA A 263 -13.39 -7.03 -4.01
CA ALA A 263 -12.07 -7.17 -4.62
C ALA A 263 -11.91 -6.13 -5.73
N TYR A 264 -10.69 -5.75 -6.07
CA TYR A 264 -10.45 -4.98 -7.30
C TYR A 264 -11.02 -5.71 -8.51
N LEU A 265 -11.61 -4.95 -9.42
CA LEU A 265 -12.01 -5.48 -10.73
C LEU A 265 -10.77 -5.99 -11.50
N PRO A 266 -10.95 -6.92 -12.46
CA PRO A 266 -9.87 -7.34 -13.35
C PRO A 266 -9.27 -6.14 -14.11
N ALA A 267 -7.98 -6.24 -14.45
CA ALA A 267 -7.23 -5.17 -15.12
C ALA A 267 -7.97 -4.57 -16.34
N GLU A 268 -8.54 -5.41 -17.22
CA GLU A 268 -9.28 -4.92 -18.40
C GLU A 268 -10.55 -4.14 -18.05
N ASP A 269 -11.24 -4.51 -16.97
CA ASP A 269 -12.45 -3.80 -16.55
C ASP A 269 -12.10 -2.50 -15.83
N LEU A 270 -10.99 -2.48 -15.06
CA LEU A 270 -10.44 -1.23 -14.52
C LEU A 270 -10.07 -0.24 -15.64
N ARG A 271 -9.44 -0.70 -16.73
CA ARG A 271 -9.16 0.15 -17.92
C ARG A 271 -10.45 0.77 -18.48
N LYS A 272 -11.51 -0.03 -18.65
CA LYS A 272 -12.81 0.46 -19.13
C LYS A 272 -13.42 1.51 -18.19
N VAL A 273 -13.25 1.36 -16.88
CA VAL A 273 -13.71 2.38 -15.91
C VAL A 273 -12.97 3.70 -16.15
N PHE A 274 -11.64 3.69 -16.25
CA PHE A 274 -10.87 4.92 -16.53
C PHE A 274 -11.23 5.56 -17.87
N GLU A 275 -11.42 4.76 -18.91
CA GLU A 275 -11.86 5.23 -20.23
C GLU A 275 -13.27 5.84 -20.21
N ALA A 276 -14.20 5.23 -19.46
CA ALA A 276 -15.56 5.76 -19.29
C ALA A 276 -15.57 7.13 -18.59
N HIS A 277 -14.64 7.33 -17.65
CA HIS A 277 -14.38 8.62 -17.00
C HIS A 277 -13.51 9.57 -17.85
N LYS A 278 -13.14 9.16 -19.07
CA LYS A 278 -12.34 9.93 -20.02
C LYS A 278 -11.00 10.39 -19.44
N VAL A 279 -10.35 9.54 -18.64
CA VAL A 279 -9.01 9.81 -18.12
C VAL A 279 -8.01 9.66 -19.27
N ASP A 280 -7.18 10.66 -19.54
CA ASP A 280 -6.09 10.51 -20.50
C ASP A 280 -4.88 9.82 -19.85
N PRO A 281 -4.49 8.61 -20.26
CA PRO A 281 -3.33 7.91 -19.68
C PRO A 281 -1.99 8.57 -20.03
N ASN A 282 -1.94 9.51 -20.97
CA ASN A 282 -0.69 10.17 -21.37
C ASN A 282 -0.38 11.42 -20.52
N GLN A 283 -1.31 11.84 -19.66
CA GLN A 283 -1.16 13.00 -18.79
C GLN A 283 -0.71 12.59 -17.38
N THR A 284 -0.27 13.56 -16.59
CA THR A 284 -0.04 13.38 -15.15
C THR A 284 -1.36 13.04 -14.46
N ILE A 285 -1.41 11.93 -13.72
CA ILE A 285 -2.61 11.50 -12.98
C ILE A 285 -2.40 11.74 -11.48
N ILE A 286 -3.30 12.51 -10.88
CA ILE A 286 -3.33 12.83 -9.45
C ILE A 286 -4.55 12.18 -8.81
N SER A 287 -4.32 11.21 -7.93
CA SER A 287 -5.39 10.62 -7.11
C SER A 287 -5.60 11.44 -5.83
N SER A 288 -6.85 11.76 -5.52
CA SER A 288 -7.27 12.50 -4.32
C SER A 288 -8.52 11.85 -3.71
N CYS A 289 -8.86 12.21 -2.48
CA CYS A 289 -10.15 11.87 -1.88
C CYS A 289 -10.49 12.83 -0.74
N GLY A 290 -11.03 12.33 0.37
CA GLY A 290 -11.23 13.11 1.60
C GLY A 290 -9.92 13.40 2.35
N THR A 291 -9.05 12.40 2.47
CA THR A 291 -7.93 12.39 3.42
C THR A 291 -6.74 11.51 2.96
N GLY A 292 -6.57 11.31 1.66
CA GLY A 292 -5.48 10.50 1.10
C GLY A 292 -5.64 8.98 1.23
N VAL A 293 -6.63 8.48 1.97
CA VAL A 293 -6.84 7.03 2.20
C VAL A 293 -7.40 6.35 0.96
N THR A 294 -8.64 6.68 0.57
CA THR A 294 -9.27 6.05 -0.61
C THR A 294 -8.67 6.50 -1.94
N ALA A 295 -7.87 7.57 -1.95
CA ALA A 295 -7.07 7.97 -3.12
C ALA A 295 -6.07 6.86 -3.51
N SER A 296 -5.49 6.17 -2.53
CA SER A 296 -4.60 5.04 -2.78
C SER A 296 -5.32 3.82 -3.37
N ILE A 297 -6.67 3.76 -3.29
CA ILE A 297 -7.46 2.74 -3.99
C ILE A 297 -7.39 3.00 -5.50
N ILE A 298 -7.54 4.25 -5.92
CA ILE A 298 -7.38 4.66 -7.33
C ILE A 298 -5.95 4.36 -7.80
N GLU A 299 -4.91 4.75 -7.05
CA GLU A 299 -3.51 4.48 -7.45
C GLU A 299 -3.24 2.97 -7.61
N THR A 300 -3.76 2.14 -6.71
CA THR A 300 -3.61 0.68 -6.82
C THR A 300 -4.35 0.13 -8.05
N ALA A 301 -5.54 0.65 -8.36
CA ALA A 301 -6.28 0.29 -9.56
C ALA A 301 -5.56 0.73 -10.85
N LEU A 302 -4.97 1.94 -10.89
CA LEU A 302 -4.15 2.40 -12.01
C LEU A 302 -2.94 1.48 -12.22
N SER A 303 -2.31 1.04 -11.13
CA SER A 303 -1.20 0.09 -11.17
C SER A 303 -1.63 -1.29 -11.69
N GLU A 304 -2.74 -1.86 -11.20
CA GLU A 304 -3.26 -3.17 -11.63
C GLU A 304 -3.73 -3.14 -13.08
N ALA A 305 -4.35 -2.03 -13.48
CA ALA A 305 -4.78 -1.80 -14.86
C ALA A 305 -3.62 -1.48 -15.80
N GLU A 306 -2.39 -1.29 -15.32
CA GLU A 306 -1.26 -0.75 -16.09
C GLU A 306 -1.70 0.47 -16.93
N TYR A 307 -2.35 1.43 -16.27
CA TYR A 307 -2.95 2.62 -16.88
C TYR A 307 -2.21 3.89 -16.42
N GLY A 308 -1.78 4.68 -17.40
CA GLY A 308 -0.90 5.83 -17.20
C GLY A 308 0.55 5.46 -16.87
N ASP A 309 1.49 6.40 -17.11
CA ASP A 309 2.90 6.23 -16.74
C ASP A 309 3.06 6.27 -15.21
N PRO A 310 3.56 5.20 -14.55
CA PRO A 310 3.81 5.19 -13.11
C PRO A 310 4.67 6.34 -12.58
N ASN A 311 5.53 6.94 -13.42
CA ASN A 311 6.37 8.09 -13.03
C ASN A 311 5.60 9.41 -13.04
N LEU A 312 4.42 9.45 -13.67
CA LEU A 312 3.53 10.59 -13.77
C LEU A 312 2.26 10.40 -12.91
N ARG A 313 2.26 9.40 -12.02
CA ARG A 313 1.17 9.20 -11.05
C ARG A 313 1.54 9.66 -9.66
N ARG A 314 0.62 10.40 -9.03
CA ARG A 314 0.84 11.03 -7.71
C ARG A 314 -0.42 10.93 -6.87
N VAL A 315 -0.27 10.88 -5.55
CA VAL A 315 -1.39 11.01 -4.62
C VAL A 315 -1.31 12.38 -3.94
N TYR A 316 -2.44 13.09 -3.92
CA TYR A 316 -2.58 14.30 -3.12
C TYR A 316 -2.93 13.91 -1.68
N ASP A 317 -1.90 13.86 -0.84
CA ASP A 317 -1.98 13.30 0.52
C ASP A 317 -2.99 14.04 1.42
N GLY A 318 -2.88 15.36 1.50
CA GLY A 318 -3.79 16.19 2.28
C GLY A 318 -5.23 16.19 1.75
N SER A 319 -5.39 15.91 0.46
CA SER A 319 -6.70 15.64 -0.16
C SER A 319 -7.71 16.76 0.10
N TRP A 320 -9.01 16.46 0.05
CA TRP A 320 -10.07 17.45 0.25
C TRP A 320 -10.02 18.14 1.61
N THR A 321 -9.61 17.43 2.68
CA THR A 321 -9.56 18.03 4.02
C THR A 321 -8.53 19.16 4.10
N GLU A 322 -7.31 18.94 3.61
CA GLU A 322 -6.32 20.02 3.52
C GLU A 322 -6.80 21.12 2.56
N TRP A 323 -7.35 20.73 1.40
CA TRP A 323 -7.81 21.66 0.39
C TRP A 323 -8.84 22.64 0.94
N ALA A 324 -9.97 22.12 1.43
CA ALA A 324 -11.11 22.93 1.87
C ALA A 324 -10.83 23.73 3.15
N GLN A 325 -9.79 23.38 3.93
CA GLN A 325 -9.34 24.19 5.07
C GLN A 325 -8.38 25.32 4.69
N ARG A 326 -7.56 25.13 3.65
CA ARG A 326 -6.50 26.08 3.29
C ARG A 326 -6.89 27.05 2.17
N VAL A 327 -7.78 26.65 1.27
CA VAL A 327 -8.29 27.57 0.23
C VAL A 327 -9.28 28.56 0.84
N LYS A 328 -9.18 29.81 0.43
CA LYS A 328 -10.15 30.84 0.83
C LYS A 328 -11.28 30.88 -0.17
N GLU A 329 -12.48 31.27 0.26
CA GLU A 329 -13.61 31.48 -0.64
C GLU A 329 -13.26 32.46 -1.78
N SER A 330 -12.49 33.50 -1.47
CA SER A 330 -11.96 34.48 -2.44
C SER A 330 -11.08 33.87 -3.53
N ASP A 331 -10.50 32.69 -3.30
CA ASP A 331 -9.66 32.01 -4.30
C ASP A 331 -10.53 31.41 -5.42
N GLY A 332 -11.83 31.18 -5.18
CA GLY A 332 -12.73 30.57 -6.16
C GLY A 332 -12.38 29.11 -6.51
N LEU A 333 -11.61 28.45 -5.64
CA LEU A 333 -11.02 27.12 -5.85
C LEU A 333 -11.82 25.96 -5.21
N ILE A 334 -13.02 26.24 -4.70
CA ILE A 334 -14.01 25.21 -4.32
C ILE A 334 -15.13 25.28 -5.34
N LYS A 335 -15.26 24.23 -6.16
CA LYS A 335 -16.32 24.12 -7.16
C LYS A 335 -17.43 23.20 -6.66
N LYS A 336 -18.65 23.46 -7.11
CA LYS A 336 -19.83 22.62 -6.90
C LYS A 336 -20.52 22.42 -8.25
N VAL A 337 -21.14 21.28 -8.45
CA VAL A 337 -21.95 21.04 -9.64
C VAL A 337 -23.18 21.95 -9.52
N LYS A 338 -23.49 22.71 -10.57
CA LYS A 338 -24.70 23.51 -10.61
C LYS A 338 -25.90 22.56 -10.62
N SER A 339 -26.79 22.73 -9.65
CA SER A 339 -28.07 22.01 -9.56
C SER A 339 -28.98 22.30 -10.74
#